data_AF-A0A960T5Y6-F1
#
_entry.id   AF-A0A960T5Y6-F1
#
_cell.length_a   1.000
_cell.length_b   1.000
_cell.length_c   1.000
_cell.angle_alpha   90.00
_cell.angle_beta   90.00
_cell.angle_gamma   90.00
#
_symmetry.space_group_name_H-M   'P 1'
#
loop_
_entity.id
_entity.type
_entity.pdbx_description
1 polymer ?
#
loop_
_entity_poly.entity_id
_entity_poly.type
_entity_poly.pdbx_seq_one_letter_code
_entity_poly.pdbx_strand_id
1 'polypeptide(L)'
;MKIAKEELVSIVAQFNPWWRGEKIPDLPKWNRGAFSELMQWVNTPPAQRAVLLSGARQVGKTTLLLQAIQSLLDCGVPAGNILYATFDHPICKLAGLDAVLEAWRELEPKGNGPEYLFLDEA
;
A
#
# COMPACT_ATOMS: atom_id res chain seq x y z
N MET A 1 3.74 14.23 -21.88
CA MET A 1 4.77 13.16 -21.98
C MET A 1 4.05 11.84 -21.75
N LYS A 2 4.03 10.91 -22.71
CA LYS A 2 3.43 9.59 -22.49
C LYS A 2 4.42 8.79 -21.65
N ILE A 3 4.12 8.59 -20.37
CA ILE A 3 4.80 7.56 -19.57
C ILE A 3 4.47 6.22 -20.23
N ALA A 4 5.48 5.39 -20.48
CA ALA A 4 5.24 4.05 -21.01
C ALA A 4 4.50 3.26 -19.92
N LYS A 5 3.33 2.73 -20.25
CA LYS A 5 2.45 2.06 -19.29
C LYS A 5 3.15 0.87 -18.63
N GLU A 6 3.98 0.19 -19.40
CA GLU A 6 4.83 -0.93 -18.98
C GLU A 6 5.81 -0.52 -17.87
N GLU A 7 6.31 0.72 -17.92
CA GLU A 7 7.22 1.27 -16.91
C GLU A 7 6.48 1.50 -15.59
N LEU A 8 5.28 2.08 -15.63
CA LEU A 8 4.44 2.28 -14.44
C LEU A 8 4.09 0.94 -13.78
N VAL A 9 3.68 -0.05 -14.58
CA VAL A 9 3.36 -1.40 -14.12
C VAL A 9 4.56 -2.03 -13.40
N SER A 10 5.75 -1.96 -13.99
CA SER A 10 6.98 -2.46 -13.37
C SER A 10 7.28 -1.79 -12.03
N ILE A 11 7.14 -0.46 -11.95
CA ILE A 11 7.41 0.32 -10.73
C ILE A 11 6.41 -0.04 -9.62
N VAL A 12 5.12 -0.09 -9.94
CA VAL A 12 4.10 -0.48 -8.95
C VAL A 12 4.38 -1.90 -8.45
N ALA A 13 4.71 -2.85 -9.32
CA ALA A 13 5.05 -4.23 -8.92
C ALA A 13 6.32 -4.34 -8.06
N GLN A 14 7.27 -3.40 -8.15
CA GLN A 14 8.46 -3.37 -7.30
C GLN A 14 8.13 -2.98 -5.86
N PHE A 15 7.17 -2.08 -5.67
CA PHE A 15 6.72 -1.64 -4.35
C PHE A 15 5.76 -2.62 -3.65
N ASN A 16 5.28 -3.63 -4.38
CA ASN A 16 4.32 -4.63 -3.90
C ASN A 16 4.87 -6.07 -4.02
N PRO A 17 6.00 -6.40 -3.36
CA PRO A 17 6.67 -7.70 -3.49
C PRO A 17 5.78 -8.90 -3.11
N TRP A 18 4.81 -8.71 -2.22
CA TRP A 18 3.89 -9.76 -1.78
C TRP A 18 3.01 -10.35 -2.89
N TRP A 19 2.81 -9.62 -4.01
CA TRP A 19 2.14 -10.16 -5.19
C TRP A 19 2.86 -11.39 -5.78
N ARG A 20 4.18 -11.48 -5.58
CA ARG A 20 5.00 -12.64 -5.97
C ARG A 20 5.30 -13.60 -4.81
N GLY A 21 4.67 -13.40 -3.64
CA GLY A 21 4.96 -14.15 -2.42
C GLY A 21 6.29 -13.75 -1.76
N GLU A 22 6.90 -12.64 -2.17
CA GLU A 22 8.11 -12.10 -1.54
C GLU A 22 7.75 -11.35 -0.26
N LYS A 23 8.67 -11.34 0.70
CA LYS A 23 8.50 -10.63 1.97
C LYS A 23 8.77 -9.13 1.79
N ILE A 24 8.09 -8.31 2.60
CA ILE A 24 8.45 -6.90 2.73
C ILE A 24 9.81 -6.81 3.45
N PRO A 25 10.83 -6.15 2.87
CA PRO A 25 12.16 -6.08 3.46
C PRO A 25 12.19 -5.16 4.69
N ASP A 26 13.09 -5.47 5.63
CA ASP A 26 13.52 -4.58 6.72
C ASP A 26 12.42 -4.01 7.63
N LEU A 27 11.31 -4.74 7.80
CA LEU A 27 10.26 -4.38 8.75
C LEU A 27 10.69 -4.63 10.20
N PRO A 28 10.63 -3.62 11.09
CA PRO A 28 10.84 -3.82 12.52
C PRO A 28 9.79 -4.76 13.12
N LYS A 29 10.22 -5.62 14.05
CA LYS A 29 9.32 -6.53 14.78
C LYS A 29 8.51 -5.85 15.88
N TRP A 30 8.92 -4.65 16.29
CA TRP A 30 8.24 -3.86 17.30
C TRP A 30 7.29 -2.86 16.64
N ASN A 31 6.19 -2.55 17.33
CA ASN A 31 5.16 -1.66 16.83
C ASN A 31 5.16 -0.34 17.62
N ARG A 32 4.93 0.78 16.94
CA ARG A 32 4.71 2.08 17.60
C ARG A 32 3.29 2.14 18.18
N GLY A 33 3.06 3.05 19.12
CA GLY A 33 1.74 3.21 19.75
C GLY A 33 0.58 3.42 18.77
N ALA A 34 0.81 4.13 17.66
CA ALA A 34 -0.20 4.36 16.62
C ALA A 34 -0.59 3.09 15.83
N PHE A 35 0.22 2.02 15.90
CA PHE A 35 -0.05 0.79 15.15
C PHE A 35 -1.35 0.12 15.58
N SER A 36 -1.61 0.02 16.89
CA SER A 36 -2.82 -0.64 17.40
C SER A 36 -4.09 0.12 17.00
N GLU A 37 -4.04 1.46 17.02
CA GLU A 37 -5.15 2.31 16.60
C GLU A 37 -5.41 2.17 15.09
N LEU A 38 -4.35 2.19 14.28
CA LEU A 38 -4.45 1.94 12.84
C LEU A 38 -5.06 0.58 12.55
N MET A 39 -4.59 -0.50 13.21
CA MET A 39 -5.09 -1.85 12.97
C MET A 39 -6.54 -2.03 13.44
N GLN A 40 -6.96 -1.36 14.51
CA GLN A 40 -8.36 -1.35 14.93
C GLN A 40 -9.26 -0.80 13.82
N TRP A 41 -8.84 0.30 13.19
CA TRP A 41 -9.57 0.88 12.06
C TRP A 41 -9.53 -0.03 10.82
N VAL A 42 -8.36 -0.57 10.46
CA VAL A 42 -8.17 -1.42 9.27
C VAL A 42 -9.04 -2.69 9.35
N ASN A 43 -9.15 -3.29 10.54
CA ASN A 43 -9.94 -4.50 10.76
C ASN A 43 -11.44 -4.23 10.88
N THR A 44 -11.84 -3.02 11.25
CA THR A 44 -13.25 -2.64 11.43
C THR A 44 -13.47 -1.21 10.92
N PRO A 45 -13.37 -0.99 9.60
CA PRO A 45 -13.45 0.35 9.04
C PRO A 45 -14.87 0.91 9.26
N PRO A 46 -15.00 2.11 9.85
CA PRO A 46 -16.27 2.80 9.98
C PRO A 46 -16.81 3.23 8.60
N ALA A 47 -18.01 3.81 8.57
CA ALA A 47 -18.62 4.31 7.32
C ALA A 47 -17.71 5.29 6.54
N GLN A 48 -16.81 6.00 7.23
CA GLN A 48 -15.73 6.77 6.62
C GLN A 48 -14.59 5.81 6.23
N ARG A 49 -14.37 5.64 4.92
CA ARG A 49 -13.51 4.60 4.34
C ARG A 49 -12.04 4.99 4.15
N ALA A 50 -11.58 6.06 4.79
CA ALA A 50 -10.18 6.49 4.73
C ALA A 50 -9.67 6.93 6.11
N VAL A 51 -8.38 6.68 6.35
CA VAL A 51 -7.62 7.19 7.49
C VAL A 51 -6.42 7.96 6.97
N LEU A 52 -6.14 9.10 7.60
CA LEU A 52 -4.95 9.90 7.35
C LEU A 52 -3.95 9.69 8.49
N LEU A 53 -2.80 9.09 8.20
CA LEU A 53 -1.67 9.06 9.12
C LEU A 53 -0.86 10.37 9.00
N SER A 54 -1.05 11.28 9.96
CA SER A 54 -0.33 12.56 10.00
C SER A 54 0.85 12.54 10.98
N GLY A 55 1.86 13.37 10.73
CA GLY A 55 3.03 13.49 11.59
C GLY A 55 4.26 14.06 10.86
N ALA A 56 5.29 14.44 11.62
CA ALA A 56 6.51 15.03 11.06
C ALA A 56 7.24 14.08 10.09
N ARG A 57 8.16 14.64 9.29
CA ARG A 57 9.00 13.85 8.38
C ARG A 57 9.84 12.84 9.18
N GLN A 58 10.05 11.64 8.64
CA GLN A 58 10.88 10.57 9.24
C GLN A 58 10.42 10.02 10.61
N VAL A 59 9.15 10.21 11.00
CA VAL A 59 8.59 9.60 12.22
C VAL A 59 8.15 8.14 12.05
N GLY A 60 8.42 7.51 10.90
CA GLY A 60 8.08 6.10 10.65
C GLY A 60 6.66 5.85 10.14
N LYS A 61 6.04 6.82 9.45
CA LYS A 61 4.70 6.67 8.85
C LYS A 61 4.66 5.56 7.79
N THR A 62 5.59 5.58 6.84
CA THR A 62 5.75 4.51 5.83
C THR A 62 5.94 3.15 6.48
N THR A 63 6.75 3.06 7.55
CA THR A 63 6.93 1.81 8.30
C THR A 63 5.61 1.32 8.90
N LEU A 64 4.77 2.20 9.45
CA LEU A 64 3.45 1.83 9.95
C LEU A 64 2.52 1.31 8.84
N LEU A 65 2.52 1.93 7.66
CA LEU A 65 1.76 1.45 6.50
C LEU A 65 2.21 0.03 6.10
N LEU A 66 3.52 -0.19 5.97
CA LEU A 66 4.09 -1.49 5.60
C LEU A 66 3.85 -2.57 6.68
N GLN A 67 3.89 -2.21 7.97
CA GLN A 67 3.53 -3.12 9.06
C GLN A 67 2.05 -3.51 9.00
N ALA A 68 1.15 -2.58 8.66
CA ALA A 68 -0.28 -2.86 8.52
C ALA A 68 -0.54 -3.81 7.33
N ILE A 69 0.16 -3.61 6.21
CA ILE A 69 0.13 -4.53 5.06
C ILE A 69 0.59 -5.93 5.48
N GLN A 70 1.72 -6.04 6.18
CA GLN A 70 2.20 -7.33 6.67
C GLN A 70 1.15 -8.02 7.56
N SER A 71 0.51 -7.27 8.46
CA SER A 71 -0.55 -7.82 9.31
C SER A 71 -1.77 -8.29 8.52
N LEU A 72 -2.16 -7.60 7.44
CA LEU A 72 -3.26 -8.02 6.57
C LEU A 72 -2.93 -9.32 5.82
N LEU A 73 -1.70 -9.42 5.30
CA LEU A 73 -1.20 -10.64 4.66
C LEU A 73 -1.18 -11.81 5.63
N ASP A 74 -0.72 -11.60 6.87
CA ASP A 74 -0.68 -12.62 7.92
C ASP A 74 -2.09 -13.08 8.33
N CYS A 75 -3.08 -12.19 8.25
CA CYS A 75 -4.51 -12.50 8.46
C CYS A 75 -5.17 -13.20 7.25
N GLY A 76 -4.43 -13.47 6.17
CA GLY A 76 -4.92 -14.19 5.00
C GLY A 76 -5.69 -13.33 4.00
N VAL A 77 -5.55 -12.00 4.04
CA VAL A 77 -6.09 -11.14 2.98
C VAL A 77 -5.37 -11.48 1.66
N PRO A 78 -6.10 -11.67 0.54
CA PRO A 78 -5.48 -11.95 -0.75
C PRO A 78 -4.44 -10.88 -1.12
N ALA A 79 -3.24 -11.31 -1.51
CA ALA A 79 -2.13 -10.40 -1.85
C ALA A 79 -2.53 -9.34 -2.90
N GLY A 80 -3.26 -9.76 -3.93
CA GLY A 80 -3.76 -8.87 -4.99
C GLY A 80 -4.81 -7.86 -4.54
N ASN A 81 -5.42 -8.02 -3.36
CA ASN A 81 -6.35 -7.04 -2.78
C ASN A 81 -5.65 -5.92 -2.01
N ILE A 82 -4.33 -5.95 -1.88
CA ILE A 82 -3.56 -4.95 -1.16
C ILE A 82 -2.63 -4.22 -2.14
N LEU A 83 -2.79 -2.90 -2.22
CA LEU A 83 -1.93 -2.01 -2.99
C LEU A 83 -1.25 -1.01 -2.05
N TYR A 84 0.07 -0.92 -2.16
CA TYR A 84 0.87 0.21 -1.72
C TYR A 84 1.32 1.03 -2.92
N ALA A 85 1.11 2.34 -2.87
CA ALA A 85 1.58 3.28 -3.88
C ALA A 85 2.26 4.47 -3.20
N THR A 86 3.50 4.76 -3.60
CA THR A 86 4.23 5.96 -3.18
C THR A 86 4.23 7.01 -4.30
N PHE A 87 3.80 8.22 -3.95
CA PHE A 87 3.85 9.39 -4.85
C PHE A 87 5.13 10.21 -4.69
N ASP A 88 6.13 9.67 -3.96
CA ASP A 88 7.50 10.19 -3.99
C ASP A 88 8.23 9.79 -5.27
N HIS A 89 7.81 8.67 -5.89
CA HIS A 89 8.36 8.24 -7.15
C HIS A 89 7.86 9.14 -8.30
N PRO A 90 8.74 9.79 -9.08
CA PRO A 90 8.34 10.76 -10.11
C PRO A 90 7.33 10.21 -11.11
N ILE A 91 7.48 8.95 -11.51
CA ILE A 91 6.58 8.31 -12.47
C ILE A 91 5.18 8.11 -11.89
N CYS A 92 5.03 7.63 -10.65
CA CYS A 92 3.73 7.50 -10.00
C CYS A 92 3.07 8.87 -9.82
N LYS A 93 3.86 9.89 -9.44
CA LYS A 93 3.40 11.27 -9.28
C LYS A 93 2.89 11.88 -10.59
N LEU A 94 3.61 11.68 -11.68
CA LEU A 94 3.25 12.21 -13.00
C LEU A 94 2.08 11.43 -13.63
N ALA A 95 2.00 10.12 -13.39
CA ALA A 95 0.91 9.27 -13.86
C ALA A 95 -0.41 9.57 -13.14
N GLY A 96 -0.34 9.88 -11.84
CA GLY A 96 -1.52 10.13 -11.01
C GLY A 96 -2.20 8.85 -10.53
N LEU A 97 -3.14 9.01 -9.60
CA LEU A 97 -3.79 7.89 -8.92
C LEU A 97 -4.57 6.98 -9.87
N ASP A 98 -5.32 7.54 -10.82
CA ASP A 98 -6.14 6.75 -11.74
C ASP A 98 -5.29 5.77 -12.56
N ALA A 99 -4.15 6.23 -13.11
CA ALA A 99 -3.24 5.39 -13.86
C ALA A 99 -2.55 4.32 -12.98
N VAL A 100 -2.24 4.64 -11.72
CA VAL A 100 -1.71 3.66 -10.76
C VAL A 100 -2.75 2.57 -10.45
N LEU A 101 -4.02 2.95 -10.27
CA LEU A 101 -5.10 2.00 -10.04
C LEU A 101 -5.35 1.13 -11.28
N GLU A 102 -5.30 1.69 -12.48
CA GLU A 102 -5.36 0.91 -13.73
C GLU A 102 -4.22 -0.11 -13.83
N ALA A 103 -2.99 0.32 -13.55
CA ALA A 103 -1.83 -0.57 -13.54
C ALA A 103 -1.97 -1.71 -12.53
N TRP A 104 -2.49 -1.42 -11.34
CA TRP A 104 -2.78 -2.45 -10.33
C TRP A 104 -3.80 -3.47 -10.82
N ARG A 105 -4.90 -3.03 -11.46
CA ARG A 105 -5.96 -3.92 -11.99
C ARG A 105 -5.47 -4.86 -13.07
N GLU A 106 -4.46 -4.46 -13.83
CA GLU A 106 -3.85 -5.30 -14.87
C GLU A 106 -2.92 -6.35 -14.30
N LEU A 107 -2.21 -6.02 -13.22
CA LEU A 107 -1.31 -6.95 -12.54
C LEU A 107 -2.06 -7.97 -11.71
N GLU A 108 -3.01 -7.49 -10.91
CA GLU A 108 -3.69 -8.28 -9.89
C GLU A 108 -5.21 -8.18 -10.08
N PRO A 109 -5.87 -9.27 -10.53
CA PRO A 109 -7.32 -9.29 -10.60
C PRO A 109 -7.90 -9.23 -9.19
N LYS A 110 -9.01 -8.50 -9.05
CA LYS A 110 -9.70 -8.37 -7.76
C LYS A 110 -10.10 -9.73 -7.22
N GLY A 111 -9.58 -10.07 -6.03
CA GLY A 111 -9.98 -11.25 -5.28
C GLY A 111 -11.26 -11.03 -4.47
N ASN A 112 -11.68 -12.07 -3.74
CA ASN A 112 -12.80 -11.96 -2.82
C ASN A 112 -12.47 -11.06 -1.63
N GLY A 113 -13.46 -10.34 -1.12
CA GLY A 113 -13.33 -9.51 0.08
C GLY A 113 -12.98 -8.03 -0.19
N PRO A 114 -12.64 -7.27 0.86
CA PRO A 114 -12.28 -5.87 0.74
C PRO A 114 -10.92 -5.68 0.08
N GLU A 115 -10.74 -4.49 -0.49
CA GLU A 115 -9.48 -4.03 -1.07
C GLU A 115 -8.90 -2.93 -0.19
N TYR A 116 -7.60 -2.99 0.04
CA TYR A 116 -6.88 -2.07 0.91
C TYR A 116 -5.91 -1.24 0.06
N LEU A 117 -6.09 0.09 0.12
CA LEU A 117 -5.28 1.05 -0.61
C LEU A 117 -4.44 1.86 0.38
N PHE A 118 -3.13 1.63 0.35
CA PHE A 118 -2.14 2.36 1.14
C PHE A 118 -1.44 3.37 0.24
N LEU A 119 -1.74 4.66 0.44
CA LEU A 119 -1.15 5.75 -0.31
C LEU A 119 -0.13 6.48 0.56
N ASP A 120 1.08 6.65 0.05
CA ASP A 120 2.17 7.33 0.75
C ASP A 120 2.66 8.54 -0.06
N GLU A 121 2.91 9.62 0.65
CA GLU A 121 3.43 10.89 0.12
C GLU A 121 4.38 11.48 1.19
N ALA A 122 5.63 11.79 0.83
CA ALA A 122 6.63 12.29 1.79
C ALA A 122 6.42 13.73 2.27
#